data_AF-A0A970P5E0-F1
#
_entry.id   AF-A0A970P5E0-F1
#
_cell.length_a   1.000
_cell.length_b   1.000
_cell.length_c   1.000
_cell.angle_alpha   90.00
_cell.angle_beta   90.00
_cell.angle_gamma   90.00
#
_symmetry.space_group_name_H-M   'P 1'
#
loop_
_entity.id
_entity.type
_entity.pdbx_description
1 polymer ?
#
loop_
_entity_poly.entity_id
_entity_poly.type
_entity_poly.pdbx_seq_one_letter_code
_entity_poly.pdbx_strand_id
1 'polypeptide(L)'
;MSDDRRLVQDQEFVAQEWPFEPGKRMVKMWVDEPVAGIGEGTGLMLCLHNWGGIYDEPRYRSWCRTFSERYDVVTISVNYLQSGAEAHKDKGRVHPYDFGYLQAMDCLGALYHVRSQLIDQGLAFDEHRIYSMGGSGGGNVTQMVCKLAPHTFACGVDICGMPGLIDAFAFGTGEGTHIDAGYSRDPEDPRYLSSNMRRIRDFGDPEHCRLLAEANPALQMVIVHGTEDATCPVVPKIEQFARMTAAGMHVDGRFITTVDVDGYAVTTTGHAVGRRELVVMKYADDYMLPNGRLAKRTEQENDFQRGAVFEYPGDDGRFVLSFQDYPTVDYVAG
;
A
#
# COMPACT_ATOMS: atom_id res chain seq x y z
N MET A 1 5.87 20.85 21.71
CA MET A 1 5.16 20.64 20.44
C MET A 1 4.78 22.03 19.99
N SER A 2 5.29 22.51 18.84
CA SER A 2 5.03 23.89 18.41
C SER A 2 3.58 24.04 17.94
N ASP A 3 2.98 25.18 18.23
CA ASP A 3 1.60 25.56 17.86
C ASP A 3 1.43 25.89 16.35
N ASP A 4 2.41 25.55 15.49
CA ASP A 4 2.48 26.01 14.10
C ASP A 4 2.10 24.94 13.04
N ARG A 5 1.47 23.83 13.44
CA ARG A 5 1.03 22.80 12.49
C ARG A 5 -0.08 23.30 11.55
N ARG A 6 0.00 22.91 10.28
CA ARG A 6 -0.97 23.32 9.24
C ARG A 6 -2.15 22.36 9.11
N LEU A 7 -1.92 21.09 9.41
CA LEU A 7 -2.86 19.99 9.31
C LEU A 7 -3.18 19.44 10.71
N VAL A 8 -4.45 19.12 10.92
CA VAL A 8 -4.89 18.38 12.10
C VAL A 8 -4.28 16.98 12.03
N GLN A 9 -3.75 16.47 13.14
CA GLN A 9 -3.10 15.16 13.13
C GLN A 9 -4.11 14.03 13.01
N ASP A 10 -5.10 13.99 13.90
CA ASP A 10 -6.10 12.95 13.95
C ASP A 10 -7.34 13.40 13.20
N GLN A 11 -7.63 12.73 12.09
CA GLN A 11 -8.68 13.11 11.16
C GLN A 11 -9.54 11.91 10.78
N GLU A 12 -10.73 12.17 10.26
CA GLU A 12 -11.60 11.15 9.68
C GLU A 12 -12.27 11.64 8.41
N PHE A 13 -12.59 10.70 7.53
CA PHE A 13 -13.29 10.98 6.28
C PHE A 13 -14.23 9.84 5.90
N VAL A 14 -15.14 10.14 4.96
CA VAL A 14 -16.07 9.15 4.41
C VAL A 14 -15.38 8.41 3.27
N ALA A 15 -15.32 7.08 3.38
CA ALA A 15 -14.73 6.23 2.35
C ALA A 15 -15.78 5.57 1.45
N GLN A 16 -15.31 4.97 0.35
CA GLN A 16 -16.14 4.17 -0.55
C GLN A 16 -16.86 3.05 0.24
N GLU A 17 -18.13 2.82 -0.12
CA GLU A 17 -18.95 1.76 0.48
C GLU A 17 -18.33 0.37 0.31
N TRP A 18 -18.58 -0.52 1.27
CA TRP A 18 -18.15 -1.91 1.22
C TRP A 18 -19.35 -2.82 0.96
N PRO A 19 -19.38 -3.61 -0.13
CA PRO A 19 -20.54 -4.43 -0.46
C PRO A 19 -20.92 -5.48 0.60
N PHE A 20 -19.96 -5.93 1.42
CA PHE A 20 -20.22 -6.89 2.49
C PHE A 20 -20.95 -6.28 3.69
N GLU A 21 -20.73 -5.00 3.96
CA GLU A 21 -21.42 -4.23 5.01
C GLU A 21 -21.85 -2.86 4.44
N PRO A 22 -22.97 -2.81 3.71
CA PRO A 22 -23.46 -1.58 3.09
C PRO A 22 -23.72 -0.48 4.12
N GLY A 23 -23.43 0.77 3.73
CA GLY A 23 -23.57 1.94 4.56
C GLY A 23 -22.34 2.84 4.60
N LYS A 24 -22.47 3.93 5.35
CA LYS A 24 -21.43 4.95 5.48
C LYS A 24 -20.22 4.39 6.24
N ARG A 25 -19.05 4.41 5.59
CA ARG A 25 -17.77 4.01 6.20
C ARG A 25 -16.97 5.24 6.60
N MET A 26 -16.62 5.35 7.88
CA MET A 26 -15.71 6.37 8.39
C MET A 26 -14.31 5.77 8.53
N VAL A 27 -13.34 6.36 7.86
CA VAL A 27 -11.93 5.97 7.95
C VAL A 27 -11.17 7.02 8.74
N LYS A 28 -10.37 6.57 9.70
CA LYS A 28 -9.52 7.43 10.53
C LYS A 28 -8.09 7.45 10.00
N MET A 29 -7.42 8.59 10.16
CA MET A 29 -6.04 8.75 9.75
C MET A 29 -5.25 9.64 10.70
N TRP A 30 -3.93 9.46 10.69
CA TRP A 30 -2.95 10.22 11.45
C TRP A 30 -2.00 10.88 10.48
N VAL A 31 -1.78 12.18 10.66
CA VAL A 31 -0.94 13.00 9.80
C VAL A 31 0.23 13.60 10.58
N ASP A 32 1.44 13.46 10.04
CA ASP A 32 2.62 14.18 10.52
C ASP A 32 3.29 14.99 9.42
N GLU A 33 3.67 16.21 9.77
CA GLU A 33 4.38 17.16 8.93
C GLU A 33 5.87 17.15 9.26
N PRO A 34 6.76 17.52 8.33
CA PRO A 34 8.15 17.82 8.64
C PRO A 34 8.25 18.97 9.67
N VAL A 35 9.19 18.90 10.61
CA VAL A 35 9.43 19.95 11.63
C VAL A 35 9.86 21.25 10.96
N ALA A 36 10.53 21.17 9.80
CA ALA A 36 10.89 22.33 8.99
C ALA A 36 9.69 23.04 8.35
N GLY A 37 8.49 22.46 8.43
CA GLY A 37 7.28 22.92 7.74
C GLY A 37 7.12 22.28 6.35
N ILE A 38 6.02 22.62 5.69
CA ILE A 38 5.68 22.15 4.34
C ILE A 38 6.10 23.23 3.33
N GLY A 39 6.84 22.84 2.30
CA GLY A 39 7.24 23.72 1.20
C GLY A 39 7.25 23.00 -0.16
N GLU A 40 7.69 23.71 -1.21
CA GLU A 40 7.66 23.23 -2.61
C GLU A 40 8.36 21.89 -2.86
N GLY A 41 9.33 21.52 -2.01
CA GLY A 41 10.03 20.24 -2.09
C GLY A 41 9.38 19.10 -1.29
N THR A 42 8.43 19.40 -0.41
CA THR A 42 7.82 18.46 0.53
C THR A 42 6.86 17.52 -0.21
N GLY A 43 7.09 16.21 -0.15
CA GLY A 43 6.21 15.21 -0.77
C GLY A 43 5.08 14.71 0.15
N LEU A 44 4.45 13.60 -0.25
CA LEU A 44 3.45 12.88 0.56
C LEU A 44 3.87 11.41 0.74
N MET A 45 3.53 10.78 1.86
CA MET A 45 3.87 9.38 2.10
C MET A 45 2.84 8.63 2.93
N LEU A 46 2.36 7.50 2.41
CA LEU A 46 1.54 6.55 3.17
C LEU A 46 2.43 5.67 4.07
N CYS A 47 2.07 5.56 5.35
CA CYS A 47 2.74 4.74 6.36
C CYS A 47 1.75 3.69 6.89
N LEU A 48 1.76 2.50 6.26
CA LEU A 48 0.69 1.52 6.37
C LEU A 48 1.03 0.40 7.37
N HIS A 49 0.11 0.19 8.31
CA HIS A 49 0.26 -0.80 9.36
C HIS A 49 0.12 -2.24 8.85
N ASN A 50 0.38 -3.24 9.69
CA ASN A 50 0.13 -4.64 9.32
C ASN A 50 -1.37 -4.98 9.42
N TRP A 51 -1.73 -6.20 8.98
CA TRP A 51 -3.08 -6.74 9.23
C TRP A 51 -3.40 -6.67 10.73
N GLY A 52 -4.52 -6.01 11.05
CA GLY A 52 -5.04 -5.89 12.41
C GLY A 52 -4.36 -4.82 13.25
N GLY A 53 -3.39 -4.10 12.68
CA GLY A 53 -2.83 -2.88 13.25
C GLY A 53 -3.84 -1.74 13.24
N ILE A 54 -3.50 -0.67 13.96
CA ILE A 54 -4.28 0.56 14.06
C ILE A 54 -3.35 1.75 13.80
N TYR A 55 -3.76 2.71 12.97
CA TYR A 55 -2.99 3.86 12.48
C TYR A 55 -2.22 4.66 13.54
N ASP A 56 -2.75 4.77 14.76
CA ASP A 56 -2.23 5.62 15.83
C ASP A 56 -1.39 4.86 16.87
N GLU A 57 -1.13 3.56 16.67
CA GLU A 57 -0.23 2.84 17.56
C GLU A 57 1.13 3.57 17.65
N PRO A 58 1.78 3.58 18.84
CA PRO A 58 3.02 4.34 19.03
C PRO A 58 4.11 4.06 17.99
N ARG A 59 4.16 2.84 17.47
CA ARG A 59 5.12 2.46 16.41
C ARG A 59 4.86 3.18 15.08
N TYR A 60 3.61 3.29 14.64
CA TYR A 60 3.27 3.90 13.36
C TYR A 60 3.39 5.42 13.43
N ARG A 61 2.98 6.02 14.55
CA ARG A 61 3.28 7.44 14.84
C ARG A 61 4.77 7.73 14.93
N SER A 62 5.58 6.76 15.37
CA SER A 62 7.04 6.88 15.31
C SER A 62 7.55 6.87 13.87
N TRP A 63 7.03 5.98 13.02
CA TRP A 63 7.39 5.94 11.60
C TRP A 63 6.99 7.22 10.87
N CYS A 64 5.75 7.70 11.06
CA CYS A 64 5.26 8.95 10.51
C CYS A 64 6.20 10.12 10.80
N ARG A 65 6.50 10.36 12.09
CA ARG A 65 7.47 11.42 12.48
C ARG A 65 8.86 11.20 11.91
N THR A 66 9.33 9.97 11.89
CA THR A 66 10.69 9.67 11.41
C THR A 66 10.81 9.93 9.91
N PHE A 67 9.82 9.49 9.14
CA PHE A 67 9.82 9.61 7.69
C PHE A 67 9.43 11.01 7.21
N SER A 68 8.58 11.73 7.95
CA SER A 68 8.27 13.13 7.64
C SER A 68 9.54 13.98 7.65
N GLU A 69 10.38 13.82 8.69
CA GLU A 69 11.66 14.50 8.76
C GLU A 69 12.66 14.00 7.73
N ARG A 70 12.80 12.68 7.61
CA ARG A 70 13.87 12.09 6.81
C ARG A 70 13.69 12.35 5.32
N TYR A 71 12.47 12.20 4.84
CA TYR A 71 12.17 12.27 3.41
C TYR A 71 11.60 13.61 2.99
N ASP A 72 11.40 14.55 3.92
CA ASP A 72 10.70 15.81 3.68
C ASP A 72 9.35 15.54 3.02
N VAL A 73 8.47 14.89 3.77
CA VAL A 73 7.13 14.48 3.31
C VAL A 73 6.09 14.70 4.41
N VAL A 74 4.84 14.96 4.02
CA VAL A 74 3.71 14.78 4.92
C VAL A 74 3.37 13.29 4.95
N THR A 75 3.43 12.68 6.13
CA THR A 75 3.13 11.25 6.31
C THR A 75 1.70 11.04 6.76
N ILE A 76 1.10 9.94 6.29
CA ILE A 76 -0.31 9.59 6.52
C ILE A 76 -0.39 8.12 6.92
N SER A 77 -0.86 7.82 8.12
CA SER A 77 -1.23 6.45 8.54
C SER A 77 -2.75 6.33 8.59
N VAL A 78 -3.31 5.19 8.18
CA VAL A 78 -4.75 5.05 7.88
C VAL A 78 -5.30 3.79 8.50
N ASN A 79 -6.43 3.89 9.21
CA ASN A 79 -7.27 2.76 9.60
C ASN A 79 -8.11 2.33 8.40
N TYR A 80 -7.48 1.72 7.41
CA TYR A 80 -8.19 1.19 6.26
C TYR A 80 -9.10 0.00 6.64
N LEU A 81 -9.92 -0.47 5.70
CA LEU A 81 -10.89 -1.54 5.88
C LEU A 81 -10.28 -2.73 6.65
N GLN A 82 -10.95 -3.20 7.68
CA GLN A 82 -10.47 -4.29 8.53
C GLN A 82 -9.13 -3.96 9.21
N SER A 83 -9.01 -2.75 9.76
CA SER A 83 -8.00 -2.41 10.77
C SER A 83 -8.45 -2.82 12.17
N GLY A 84 -7.51 -3.01 13.09
CA GLY A 84 -7.79 -3.38 14.48
C GLY A 84 -8.18 -4.85 14.69
N ALA A 85 -8.58 -5.15 15.93
CA ALA A 85 -8.73 -6.53 16.40
C ALA A 85 -9.81 -7.34 15.64
N GLU A 86 -10.87 -6.68 15.19
CA GLU A 86 -12.00 -7.30 14.48
C GLU A 86 -11.61 -7.84 13.08
N ALA A 87 -10.42 -7.45 12.59
CA ALA A 87 -9.84 -7.97 11.36
C ALA A 87 -9.39 -9.44 11.44
N HIS A 88 -9.30 -10.03 12.65
CA HIS A 88 -8.80 -11.39 12.82
C HIS A 88 -9.93 -12.41 12.95
N LYS A 89 -9.77 -13.57 12.31
CA LYS A 89 -10.77 -14.66 12.30
C LYS A 89 -11.12 -15.16 13.71
N ASP A 90 -10.12 -15.30 14.56
CA ASP A 90 -10.24 -15.68 15.98
C ASP A 90 -10.86 -14.57 16.87
N LYS A 91 -11.01 -13.36 16.33
CA LYS A 91 -11.54 -12.19 17.04
C LYS A 91 -12.82 -11.63 16.41
N GLY A 92 -13.51 -12.43 15.61
CA GLY A 92 -14.84 -12.10 15.11
C GLY A 92 -14.89 -11.56 13.68
N ARG A 93 -13.83 -11.70 12.86
CA ARG A 93 -13.91 -11.37 11.42
C ARG A 93 -14.99 -12.23 10.75
N VAL A 94 -16.09 -11.59 10.34
CA VAL A 94 -17.24 -12.24 9.69
C VAL A 94 -17.15 -12.29 8.16
N HIS A 95 -16.39 -11.38 7.56
CA HIS A 95 -16.18 -11.29 6.11
C HIS A 95 -14.76 -11.71 5.70
N PRO A 96 -14.54 -12.08 4.44
CA PRO A 96 -13.20 -12.34 3.95
C PRO A 96 -12.31 -11.10 4.10
N TYR A 97 -11.03 -11.31 4.38
CA TYR A 97 -10.06 -10.22 4.37
C TYR A 97 -9.94 -9.66 2.96
N ASP A 98 -10.13 -8.36 2.83
CA ASP A 98 -10.26 -7.67 1.55
C ASP A 98 -9.01 -7.78 0.67
N PHE A 99 -7.83 -7.97 1.29
CA PHE A 99 -6.57 -8.23 0.58
C PHE A 99 -6.19 -7.10 -0.38
N GLY A 100 -6.22 -5.87 0.15
CA GLY A 100 -5.68 -4.70 -0.52
C GLY A 100 -6.57 -4.05 -1.58
N TYR A 101 -7.83 -4.47 -1.76
CA TYR A 101 -8.73 -3.87 -2.75
C TYR A 101 -9.34 -2.55 -2.25
N LEU A 102 -10.36 -2.58 -1.41
CA LEU A 102 -10.89 -1.38 -0.75
C LEU A 102 -9.96 -0.84 0.33
N GLN A 103 -9.09 -1.67 0.90
CA GLN A 103 -8.05 -1.20 1.83
C GLN A 103 -7.12 -0.16 1.18
N ALA A 104 -6.73 -0.39 -0.07
CA ALA A 104 -5.94 0.58 -0.82
C ALA A 104 -6.76 1.81 -1.17
N MET A 105 -8.05 1.66 -1.52
CA MET A 105 -8.91 2.82 -1.78
C MET A 105 -9.10 3.72 -0.55
N ASP A 106 -9.21 3.15 0.65
CA ASP A 106 -9.24 3.95 1.87
C ASP A 106 -7.93 4.75 2.04
N CYS A 107 -6.78 4.16 1.71
CA CYS A 107 -5.50 4.86 1.74
C CYS A 107 -5.39 5.96 0.66
N LEU A 108 -5.89 5.71 -0.55
CA LEU A 108 -5.96 6.70 -1.62
C LEU A 108 -6.94 7.83 -1.26
N GLY A 109 -8.03 7.53 -0.57
CA GLY A 109 -8.94 8.51 0.00
C GLY A 109 -8.26 9.41 1.02
N ALA A 110 -7.49 8.82 1.94
CA ALA A 110 -6.70 9.59 2.91
C ALA A 110 -5.70 10.53 2.21
N LEU A 111 -5.01 10.02 1.18
CA LEU A 111 -4.10 10.81 0.36
C LEU A 111 -4.82 11.96 -0.35
N TYR A 112 -5.98 11.69 -0.97
CA TYR A 112 -6.84 12.70 -1.57
C TYR A 112 -7.24 13.80 -0.58
N HIS A 113 -7.68 13.43 0.63
CA HIS A 113 -8.08 14.40 1.65
C HIS A 113 -6.94 15.30 2.10
N VAL A 114 -5.77 14.73 2.39
CA VAL A 114 -4.60 15.53 2.79
C VAL A 114 -4.15 16.43 1.64
N ARG A 115 -4.09 15.90 0.41
CA ARG A 115 -3.76 16.67 -0.79
C ARG A 115 -4.70 17.87 -0.96
N SER A 116 -6.02 17.66 -0.89
CA SER A 116 -7.00 18.74 -1.03
C SER A 116 -6.86 19.79 0.07
N GLN A 117 -6.60 19.40 1.32
CA GLN A 117 -6.35 20.36 2.40
C GLN A 117 -5.13 21.24 2.15
N LEU A 118 -4.04 20.68 1.61
CA LEU A 118 -2.85 21.45 1.26
C LEU A 118 -3.15 22.47 0.15
N ILE A 119 -3.86 22.04 -0.90
CA ILE A 119 -4.27 22.89 -2.02
C ILE A 119 -5.21 24.00 -1.54
N ASP A 120 -6.22 23.68 -0.73
CA ASP A 120 -7.22 24.63 -0.22
C ASP A 120 -6.58 25.71 0.68
N GLN A 121 -5.49 25.36 1.38
CA GLN A 121 -4.70 26.30 2.16
C GLN A 121 -3.70 27.11 1.32
N GLY A 122 -3.60 26.86 0.01
CA GLY A 122 -2.64 27.50 -0.88
C GLY A 122 -1.19 27.12 -0.57
N LEU A 123 -0.96 25.95 0.04
CA LEU A 123 0.38 25.45 0.32
C LEU A 123 0.97 24.82 -0.94
N ALA A 124 2.19 25.22 -1.28
CA ALA A 124 2.96 24.54 -2.31
C ALA A 124 3.65 23.31 -1.72
N PHE A 125 3.58 22.20 -2.45
CA PHE A 125 4.21 20.93 -2.11
C PHE A 125 4.47 20.15 -3.39
N ASP A 126 5.24 19.08 -3.28
CA ASP A 126 5.71 18.30 -4.41
C ASP A 126 4.79 17.12 -4.73
N GLU A 127 3.85 17.36 -5.64
CA GLU A 127 2.89 16.36 -6.12
C GLU A 127 3.50 15.18 -6.88
N HIS A 128 4.80 15.25 -7.20
CA HIS A 128 5.52 14.18 -7.88
C HIS A 128 6.33 13.31 -6.91
N ARG A 129 6.41 13.69 -5.63
CA ARG A 129 7.08 12.92 -4.57
C ARG A 129 6.05 12.26 -3.66
N ILE A 130 5.34 11.28 -4.22
CA ILE A 130 4.35 10.50 -3.47
C ILE A 130 4.89 9.09 -3.25
N TYR A 131 4.99 8.70 -1.98
CA TYR A 131 5.56 7.42 -1.57
C TYR A 131 4.58 6.58 -0.75
N SER A 132 4.86 5.29 -0.62
CA SER A 132 4.12 4.40 0.29
C SER A 132 5.06 3.37 0.90
N MET A 133 4.84 3.05 2.17
CA MET A 133 5.50 1.92 2.81
C MET A 133 4.55 1.14 3.69
N GLY A 134 4.78 -0.17 3.80
CA GLY A 134 4.11 -0.99 4.78
C GLY A 134 4.77 -2.34 4.99
N GLY A 135 4.41 -2.99 6.10
CA GLY A 135 4.91 -4.32 6.42
C GLY A 135 3.81 -5.36 6.54
N SER A 136 4.04 -6.59 6.08
CA SER A 136 3.03 -7.67 6.14
C SER A 136 1.72 -7.25 5.43
N GLY A 137 0.58 -7.17 6.12
CA GLY A 137 -0.65 -6.59 5.55
C GLY A 137 -0.44 -5.24 4.85
N GLY A 138 0.28 -4.30 5.47
CA GLY A 138 0.55 -3.00 4.87
C GLY A 138 1.50 -3.04 3.69
N GLY A 139 2.35 -4.07 3.57
CA GLY A 139 3.21 -4.27 2.41
C GLY A 139 2.39 -4.65 1.17
N ASN A 140 1.36 -5.48 1.36
CA ASN A 140 0.36 -5.76 0.33
C ASN A 140 -0.47 -4.50 -0.01
N VAL A 141 -0.95 -3.76 0.98
CA VAL A 141 -1.70 -2.51 0.71
C VAL A 141 -0.81 -1.47 0.01
N THR A 142 0.49 -1.40 0.33
CA THR A 142 1.47 -0.54 -0.35
C THR A 142 1.59 -0.87 -1.84
N GLN A 143 1.66 -2.16 -2.17
CA GLN A 143 1.59 -2.60 -3.56
C GLN A 143 0.27 -2.19 -4.21
N MET A 144 -0.83 -2.44 -3.52
CA MET A 144 -2.15 -2.17 -4.09
C MET A 144 -2.44 -0.69 -4.31
N VAL A 145 -2.00 0.24 -3.44
CA VAL A 145 -2.14 1.68 -3.73
C VAL A 145 -1.35 2.10 -4.97
N CYS A 146 -0.15 1.53 -5.18
CA CYS A 146 0.64 1.79 -6.39
C CYS A 146 -0.04 1.22 -7.64
N LYS A 147 -0.73 0.09 -7.53
CA LYS A 147 -1.50 -0.52 -8.62
C LYS A 147 -2.76 0.27 -8.95
N LEU A 148 -3.53 0.67 -7.94
CA LEU A 148 -4.85 1.28 -8.07
C LEU A 148 -4.80 2.80 -8.31
N ALA A 149 -3.65 3.44 -8.12
CA ALA A 149 -3.38 4.81 -8.57
C ALA A 149 -2.13 4.79 -9.48
N PRO A 150 -2.30 4.30 -10.73
CA PRO A 150 -1.17 3.90 -11.56
C PRO A 150 -0.20 5.04 -11.87
N HIS A 151 -0.64 6.29 -11.96
CA HIS A 151 0.21 7.45 -12.26
C HIS A 151 0.72 8.20 -11.01
N THR A 152 0.36 7.74 -9.81
CA THR A 152 0.49 8.57 -8.60
C THR A 152 1.81 8.38 -7.85
N PHE A 153 2.26 7.14 -7.67
CA PHE A 153 3.39 6.87 -6.77
C PHE A 153 4.73 6.90 -7.51
N ALA A 154 5.72 7.54 -6.87
CA ALA A 154 7.11 7.53 -7.33
C ALA A 154 7.89 6.34 -6.74
N CYS A 155 7.57 5.93 -5.50
CA CYS A 155 8.21 4.80 -4.84
C CYS A 155 7.27 4.09 -3.86
N GLY A 156 7.22 2.76 -3.91
CA GLY A 156 6.53 1.91 -2.94
C GLY A 156 7.50 0.93 -2.27
N VAL A 157 7.44 0.81 -0.94
CA VAL A 157 8.29 -0.09 -0.15
C VAL A 157 7.46 -1.18 0.52
N ASP A 158 7.53 -2.39 -0.03
CA ASP A 158 6.93 -3.61 0.53
C ASP A 158 7.92 -4.33 1.46
N ILE A 159 7.58 -4.47 2.73
CA ILE A 159 8.35 -5.26 3.71
C ILE A 159 7.58 -6.53 4.11
N CYS A 160 8.00 -7.67 3.61
CA CYS A 160 7.39 -8.97 3.87
C CYS A 160 5.88 -9.01 3.59
N GLY A 161 5.42 -8.24 2.62
CA GLY A 161 4.01 -8.14 2.30
C GLY A 161 3.47 -9.43 1.72
N MET A 162 2.17 -9.65 1.92
CA MET A 162 1.52 -10.79 1.29
C MET A 162 1.71 -10.70 -0.23
N PRO A 163 2.18 -11.75 -0.93
CA PRO A 163 2.15 -11.82 -2.38
C PRO A 163 0.70 -11.74 -2.91
N GLY A 164 0.49 -11.95 -4.21
CA GLY A 164 -0.87 -12.11 -4.76
C GLY A 164 -1.72 -13.11 -3.98
N LEU A 165 -3.05 -13.02 -4.12
CA LEU A 165 -4.01 -13.86 -3.40
C LEU A 165 -3.96 -15.33 -3.88
N ILE A 166 -2.94 -16.06 -3.45
CA ILE A 166 -2.72 -17.50 -3.70
C ILE A 166 -3.77 -18.34 -2.96
N ASP A 167 -3.94 -19.60 -3.38
CA ASP A 167 -4.95 -20.50 -2.80
C ASP A 167 -4.77 -20.68 -1.29
N ALA A 168 -3.51 -20.79 -0.84
CA ALA A 168 -3.20 -20.94 0.58
C ALA A 168 -3.71 -19.78 1.42
N PHE A 169 -3.56 -18.53 0.95
CA PHE A 169 -4.12 -17.36 1.61
C PHE A 169 -5.63 -17.28 1.45
N ALA A 170 -6.15 -17.47 0.24
CA ALA A 170 -7.56 -17.28 -0.04
C ALA A 170 -8.45 -18.20 0.80
N PHE A 171 -8.06 -19.48 0.87
CA PHE A 171 -8.90 -20.56 1.39
C PHE A 171 -8.34 -21.24 2.65
N GLY A 172 -7.18 -20.79 3.15
CA GLY A 172 -6.56 -21.37 4.34
C GLY A 172 -6.16 -22.84 4.17
N THR A 173 -5.61 -23.21 3.00
CA THR A 173 -5.25 -24.62 2.72
C THR A 173 -4.13 -25.15 3.62
N GLY A 174 -3.38 -24.27 4.27
CA GLY A 174 -2.24 -24.61 5.13
C GLY A 174 -0.93 -24.84 4.37
N GLU A 175 -0.92 -24.69 3.04
CA GLU A 175 0.27 -24.92 2.22
C GLU A 175 1.27 -23.78 2.34
N GLY A 176 2.31 -23.99 3.16
CA GLY A 176 3.42 -23.04 3.33
C GLY A 176 3.12 -21.80 4.17
N THR A 177 1.87 -21.60 4.60
CA THR A 177 1.43 -20.48 5.43
C THR A 177 0.22 -20.88 6.29
N HIS A 178 0.06 -20.18 7.41
CA HIS A 178 -1.11 -20.29 8.29
C HIS A 178 -2.16 -19.19 8.04
N ILE A 179 -1.92 -18.28 7.10
CA ILE A 179 -2.85 -17.19 6.78
C ILE A 179 -4.10 -17.75 6.10
N ASP A 180 -5.26 -17.27 6.54
CA ASP A 180 -6.57 -17.56 5.95
C ASP A 180 -7.39 -16.28 5.80
N ALA A 181 -7.59 -15.85 4.56
CA ALA A 181 -8.40 -14.71 4.17
C ALA A 181 -9.90 -15.00 4.30
N GLY A 182 -10.34 -16.26 4.37
CA GLY A 182 -11.71 -16.65 4.64
C GLY A 182 -12.64 -16.60 3.43
N TYR A 183 -12.09 -16.64 2.21
CA TYR A 183 -12.88 -16.75 0.99
C TYR A 183 -13.43 -18.17 0.79
N SER A 184 -14.45 -18.29 -0.04
CA SER A 184 -15.05 -19.57 -0.45
C SER A 184 -14.78 -19.87 -1.93
N ARG A 185 -14.75 -21.16 -2.26
CA ARG A 185 -14.73 -21.67 -3.66
C ARG A 185 -16.12 -21.93 -4.22
N ASP A 186 -17.14 -21.92 -3.37
CA ASP A 186 -18.52 -22.17 -3.75
C ASP A 186 -19.14 -20.89 -4.33
N PRO A 187 -19.58 -20.86 -5.62
CA PRO A 187 -20.21 -19.70 -6.24
C PRO A 187 -21.48 -19.21 -5.54
N GLU A 188 -22.15 -20.07 -4.78
CA GLU A 188 -23.36 -19.73 -4.04
C GLU A 188 -23.07 -19.15 -2.63
N ASP A 189 -21.82 -19.24 -2.16
CA ASP A 189 -21.42 -18.65 -0.88
C ASP A 189 -21.21 -17.14 -1.04
N PRO A 190 -21.76 -16.28 -0.16
CA PRO A 190 -21.52 -14.84 -0.20
C PRO A 190 -20.04 -14.44 -0.18
N ARG A 191 -19.16 -15.33 0.28
CA ARG A 191 -17.70 -15.16 0.36
C ARG A 191 -16.97 -15.69 -0.87
N TYR A 192 -17.68 -16.06 -1.93
CA TYR A 192 -17.10 -16.60 -3.15
C TYR A 192 -16.00 -15.68 -3.70
N LEU A 193 -14.83 -16.24 -3.98
CA LEU A 193 -13.74 -15.53 -4.66
C LEU A 193 -13.79 -15.83 -6.16
N SER A 194 -14.35 -14.89 -6.93
CA SER A 194 -14.31 -14.98 -8.39
C SER A 194 -12.89 -14.80 -8.92
N SER A 195 -12.65 -15.26 -10.15
CA SER A 195 -11.35 -15.09 -10.82
C SER A 195 -11.01 -13.61 -11.02
N ASN A 196 -11.99 -12.77 -11.36
CA ASN A 196 -11.83 -11.31 -11.43
C ASN A 196 -11.36 -10.71 -10.09
N MET A 197 -12.04 -11.07 -8.99
CA MET A 197 -11.68 -10.59 -7.65
C MET A 197 -10.25 -10.95 -7.30
N ARG A 198 -9.80 -12.14 -7.72
CA ARG A 198 -8.43 -12.61 -7.53
C ARG A 198 -7.42 -11.83 -8.38
N ARG A 199 -7.71 -11.60 -9.66
CA ARG A 199 -6.82 -10.87 -10.59
C ARG A 199 -6.57 -9.44 -10.14
N ILE A 200 -7.60 -8.70 -9.71
CA ILE A 200 -7.38 -7.34 -9.21
C ILE A 200 -6.52 -7.32 -7.94
N ARG A 201 -6.65 -8.33 -7.07
CA ARG A 201 -5.88 -8.48 -5.80
C ARG A 201 -4.49 -9.07 -5.99
N ASP A 202 -4.13 -9.54 -7.19
CA ASP A 202 -2.79 -10.01 -7.51
C ASP A 202 -1.99 -8.86 -8.12
N PHE A 203 -1.07 -8.26 -7.36
CA PHE A 203 -0.16 -7.25 -7.93
C PHE A 203 0.67 -7.83 -9.08
N GLY A 204 1.01 -9.12 -9.02
CA GLY A 204 1.78 -9.83 -10.05
C GLY A 204 0.95 -10.33 -11.23
N ASP A 205 -0.30 -9.90 -11.41
CA ASP A 205 -1.05 -10.17 -12.65
C ASP A 205 -0.26 -9.59 -13.85
N PRO A 206 0.13 -10.42 -14.84
CA PRO A 206 1.03 -9.97 -15.91
C PRO A 206 0.50 -8.80 -16.74
N GLU A 207 -0.80 -8.80 -17.03
CA GLU A 207 -1.41 -7.75 -17.85
C GLU A 207 -1.56 -6.46 -17.06
N HIS A 208 -1.91 -6.57 -15.78
CA HIS A 208 -1.98 -5.38 -14.92
C HIS A 208 -0.57 -4.80 -14.68
N CYS A 209 0.45 -5.64 -14.49
CA CYS A 209 1.84 -5.20 -14.41
C CYS A 209 2.27 -4.46 -15.69
N ARG A 210 1.92 -4.98 -16.88
CA ARG A 210 2.22 -4.35 -18.17
C ARG A 210 1.58 -2.95 -18.26
N LEU A 211 0.28 -2.88 -17.98
CA LEU A 211 -0.47 -1.63 -18.00
C LEU A 211 0.06 -0.61 -16.99
N LEU A 212 0.45 -1.06 -15.79
CA LEU A 212 1.06 -0.21 -14.77
C LEU A 212 2.43 0.31 -15.20
N ALA A 213 3.27 -0.53 -15.81
CA ALA A 213 4.59 -0.13 -16.32
C ALA A 213 4.46 0.91 -17.45
N GLU A 214 3.43 0.79 -18.30
CA GLU A 214 3.14 1.77 -19.35
C GLU A 214 2.61 3.10 -18.79
N ALA A 215 1.72 3.03 -17.80
CA ALA A 215 1.15 4.20 -17.15
C ALA A 215 2.18 4.99 -16.35
N ASN A 216 3.10 4.30 -15.68
CA ASN A 216 4.08 4.92 -14.81
C ASN A 216 5.44 4.23 -14.92
N PRO A 217 6.20 4.56 -15.98
CA PRO A 217 7.53 4.01 -16.20
C PRO A 217 8.55 4.47 -15.15
N ALA A 218 8.22 5.43 -14.28
CA ALA A 218 9.13 5.91 -13.24
C ALA A 218 8.97 5.19 -11.89
N LEU A 219 7.83 4.52 -11.67
CA LEU A 219 7.49 3.85 -10.41
C LEU A 219 8.58 2.88 -9.98
N GLN A 220 9.15 3.13 -8.80
CA GLN A 220 10.07 2.20 -8.15
C GLN A 220 9.34 1.37 -7.10
N MET A 221 9.40 0.05 -7.23
CA MET A 221 9.01 -0.86 -6.16
C MET A 221 10.26 -1.38 -5.44
N VAL A 222 10.31 -1.28 -4.12
CA VAL A 222 11.34 -1.90 -3.28
C VAL A 222 10.68 -3.03 -2.51
N ILE A 223 11.08 -4.27 -2.76
CA ILE A 223 10.54 -5.45 -2.08
C ILE A 223 11.63 -5.97 -1.14
N VAL A 224 11.37 -5.96 0.16
CA VAL A 224 12.26 -6.55 1.16
C VAL A 224 11.57 -7.75 1.79
N HIS A 225 12.09 -8.96 1.61
CA HIS A 225 11.39 -10.18 2.01
C HIS A 225 12.35 -11.22 2.60
N GLY A 226 12.00 -11.78 3.76
CA GLY A 226 12.80 -12.83 4.40
C GLY A 226 12.73 -14.15 3.64
N THR A 227 13.87 -14.82 3.41
CA THR A 227 13.88 -16.12 2.72
C THR A 227 13.29 -17.26 3.55
N GLU A 228 13.13 -17.06 4.85
CA GLU A 228 12.55 -18.03 5.80
C GLU A 228 11.18 -17.55 6.31
N ASP A 229 10.53 -16.62 5.61
CA ASP A 229 9.19 -16.15 5.94
C ASP A 229 8.14 -17.25 5.71
N ALA A 230 7.71 -17.89 6.81
CA ALA A 230 6.65 -18.90 6.83
C ALA A 230 5.24 -18.30 7.02
N THR A 231 5.12 -16.98 7.15
CA THR A 231 3.84 -16.28 7.24
C THR A 231 3.41 -15.79 5.86
N CYS A 232 4.28 -15.05 5.19
CA CYS A 232 4.14 -14.65 3.79
C CYS A 232 5.20 -15.40 2.97
N PRO A 233 4.86 -16.53 2.33
CA PRO A 233 5.85 -17.40 1.72
C PRO A 233 6.68 -16.68 0.66
N VAL A 234 8.01 -16.88 0.70
CA VAL A 234 8.94 -16.18 -0.18
C VAL A 234 8.82 -16.61 -1.65
N VAL A 235 8.51 -17.88 -1.92
CA VAL A 235 8.46 -18.41 -3.30
C VAL A 235 7.42 -17.66 -4.16
N PRO A 236 6.14 -17.53 -3.75
CA PRO A 236 5.19 -16.71 -4.48
C PRO A 236 5.59 -15.22 -4.59
N LYS A 237 6.33 -14.68 -3.62
CA LYS A 237 6.86 -13.31 -3.73
C LYS A 237 7.96 -13.18 -4.78
N ILE A 238 8.85 -14.17 -4.89
CA ILE A 238 9.87 -14.24 -5.96
C ILE A 238 9.19 -14.35 -7.33
N GLU A 239 8.13 -15.17 -7.45
CA GLU A 239 7.35 -15.27 -8.68
C GLU A 239 6.70 -13.93 -9.06
N GLN A 240 6.10 -13.24 -8.09
CA GLN A 240 5.55 -11.89 -8.29
C GLN A 240 6.65 -10.92 -8.76
N PHE A 241 7.80 -10.89 -8.08
CA PHE A 241 8.95 -10.07 -8.46
C PHE A 241 9.41 -10.35 -9.90
N ALA A 242 9.47 -11.62 -10.29
CA ALA A 242 9.84 -12.02 -11.64
C ALA A 242 8.82 -11.53 -12.68
N ARG A 243 7.52 -11.59 -12.39
CA ARG A 243 6.46 -11.06 -13.28
C ARG A 243 6.51 -9.55 -13.42
N MET A 244 6.73 -8.82 -12.33
CA MET A 244 6.92 -7.36 -12.35
C MET A 244 8.12 -6.99 -13.23
N THR A 245 9.25 -7.68 -13.05
CA THR A 245 10.46 -7.48 -13.85
C THR A 245 10.20 -7.78 -15.33
N ALA A 246 9.51 -8.89 -15.64
CA ALA A 246 9.19 -9.29 -17.01
C ALA A 246 8.24 -8.30 -17.71
N ALA A 247 7.37 -7.61 -16.96
CA ALA A 247 6.50 -6.56 -17.46
C ALA A 247 7.24 -5.21 -17.67
N GLY A 248 8.53 -5.12 -17.33
CA GLY A 248 9.33 -3.91 -17.49
C GLY A 248 9.23 -2.91 -16.35
N MET A 249 8.65 -3.28 -15.20
CA MET A 249 8.59 -2.41 -14.02
C MET A 249 9.98 -2.24 -13.38
N HIS A 250 10.25 -1.07 -12.80
CA HIS A 250 11.42 -0.90 -11.96
C HIS A 250 11.18 -1.48 -10.57
N VAL A 251 11.81 -2.62 -10.30
CA VAL A 251 11.71 -3.30 -9.02
C VAL A 251 13.09 -3.65 -8.46
N ASP A 252 13.32 -3.32 -7.18
CA ASP A 252 14.49 -3.69 -6.41
C ASP A 252 14.10 -4.79 -5.40
N GLY A 253 14.56 -6.02 -5.65
CA GLY A 253 14.26 -7.19 -4.82
C GLY A 253 15.37 -7.48 -3.82
N ARG A 254 15.08 -7.34 -2.53
CA ARG A 254 15.95 -7.65 -1.39
C ARG A 254 15.44 -8.89 -0.66
N PHE A 255 15.81 -10.06 -1.17
CA PHE A 255 15.49 -11.35 -0.55
C PHE A 255 16.52 -11.67 0.53
N ILE A 256 16.15 -11.43 1.78
CA ILE A 256 17.03 -11.38 2.96
C ILE A 256 17.46 -12.79 3.37
N THR A 257 18.77 -13.02 3.31
CA THR A 257 19.44 -14.24 3.78
C THR A 257 20.27 -13.95 5.03
N THR A 258 20.95 -14.97 5.56
CA THR A 258 21.80 -14.82 6.76
C THR A 258 22.94 -13.81 6.59
N VAL A 259 23.40 -13.54 5.36
CA VAL A 259 24.47 -12.55 5.11
C VAL A 259 24.00 -11.10 5.27
N ASP A 260 22.69 -10.88 5.16
CA ASP A 260 22.09 -9.54 5.23
C ASP A 260 21.76 -9.12 6.68
N VAL A 261 21.80 -10.07 7.61
CA VAL A 261 21.51 -9.87 9.03
C VAL A 261 22.63 -9.08 9.69
N ASP A 262 22.35 -7.82 10.02
CA ASP A 262 23.29 -6.90 10.67
C ASP A 262 23.04 -6.74 12.18
N GLY A 263 22.00 -7.38 12.71
CA GLY A 263 21.62 -7.33 14.12
C GLY A 263 21.02 -5.98 14.55
N TYR A 264 20.79 -5.05 13.62
CA TYR A 264 20.30 -3.71 13.89
C TYR A 264 19.07 -3.35 13.05
N ALA A 265 19.23 -3.17 11.74
CA ALA A 265 18.12 -2.94 10.82
C ALA A 265 17.46 -4.27 10.45
N VAL A 266 18.28 -5.24 10.05
CA VAL A 266 17.86 -6.61 9.70
C VAL A 266 18.31 -7.53 10.82
N THR A 267 17.35 -8.15 11.49
CA THR A 267 17.61 -9.00 12.67
C THR A 267 17.28 -10.47 12.42
N THR A 268 16.48 -10.78 11.39
CA THR A 268 16.14 -12.17 11.03
C THR A 268 15.89 -12.31 9.52
N THR A 269 15.88 -13.55 9.06
CA THR A 269 15.47 -14.02 7.74
C THR A 269 13.98 -14.37 7.65
N GLY A 270 13.23 -14.23 8.76
CA GLY A 270 11.81 -14.59 8.85
C GLY A 270 10.86 -13.43 8.55
N HIS A 271 9.58 -13.59 8.91
CA HIS A 271 8.53 -12.62 8.57
C HIS A 271 8.78 -11.19 9.08
N ALA A 272 9.23 -11.07 10.32
CA ALA A 272 9.65 -9.78 10.87
C ALA A 272 11.15 -9.59 10.62
N VAL A 273 11.54 -9.36 9.36
CA VAL A 273 12.94 -9.20 8.90
C VAL A 273 13.79 -8.29 9.78
N GLY A 274 13.16 -7.31 10.44
CA GLY A 274 13.79 -6.57 11.54
C GLY A 274 13.02 -5.32 11.91
N ARG A 275 13.77 -4.25 12.20
CA ARG A 275 13.22 -2.94 12.55
C ARG A 275 12.74 -2.25 11.27
N ARG A 276 11.46 -2.41 10.94
CA ARG A 276 10.86 -1.95 9.67
C ARG A 276 11.24 -0.51 9.29
N GLU A 277 11.25 0.42 10.25
CA GLU A 277 11.69 1.80 10.01
C GLU A 277 13.12 1.88 9.42
N LEU A 278 14.05 1.12 10.01
CA LEU A 278 15.44 1.08 9.58
C LEU A 278 15.63 0.24 8.32
N VAL A 279 14.77 -0.75 8.09
CA VAL A 279 14.74 -1.52 6.85
C VAL A 279 14.36 -0.63 5.67
N VAL A 280 13.36 0.24 5.83
CA VAL A 280 13.03 1.28 4.82
C VAL A 280 14.25 2.16 4.57
N MET A 281 14.87 2.69 5.61
CA MET A 281 16.06 3.55 5.44
C MET A 281 17.17 2.81 4.69
N LYS A 282 17.54 1.62 5.16
CA LYS A 282 18.63 0.83 4.60
C LYS A 282 18.46 0.55 3.10
N TYR A 283 17.24 0.26 2.64
CA TYR A 283 16.99 -0.22 1.27
C TYR A 283 16.28 0.77 0.35
N ALA A 284 15.72 1.86 0.88
CA ALA A 284 14.94 2.81 0.08
C ALA A 284 15.39 4.28 0.20
N ASP A 285 16.38 4.60 1.04
CA ASP A 285 16.92 5.96 1.15
C ASP A 285 17.42 6.52 -0.19
N ASP A 286 18.09 5.70 -1.00
CA ASP A 286 18.59 6.12 -2.31
C ASP A 286 17.48 6.64 -3.23
N TYR A 287 16.24 6.16 -3.04
CA TYR A 287 15.07 6.51 -3.85
C TYR A 287 14.20 7.61 -3.23
N MET A 288 14.13 7.71 -1.90
CA MET A 288 13.14 8.59 -1.24
C MET A 288 13.76 9.84 -0.58
N LEU A 289 15.07 9.85 -0.30
CA LEU A 289 15.73 11.07 0.18
C LEU A 289 15.61 12.18 -0.87
N PRO A 290 15.39 13.45 -0.47
CA PRO A 290 15.31 14.58 -1.40
C PRO A 290 16.53 14.67 -2.33
N ASN A 291 17.71 14.38 -1.78
CA ASN A 291 18.99 14.34 -2.49
C ASN A 291 19.53 12.90 -2.62
N GLY A 292 18.64 11.90 -2.62
CA GLY A 292 18.99 10.51 -2.82
C GLY A 292 19.65 10.28 -4.17
N ARG A 293 20.62 9.37 -4.24
CA ARG A 293 21.39 9.08 -5.46
C ARG A 293 20.50 8.67 -6.64
N LEU A 294 19.37 8.04 -6.35
CA LEU A 294 18.37 7.55 -7.30
C LEU A 294 16.98 8.15 -7.00
N ALA A 295 16.94 9.37 -6.45
CA ALA A 295 15.71 10.00 -5.97
C ALA A 295 14.58 9.89 -7.00
N LYS A 296 13.43 9.38 -6.55
CA LYS A 296 12.28 9.07 -7.38
C LYS A 296 11.23 10.16 -7.31
N ARG A 297 10.70 10.48 -8.48
CA ARG A 297 9.61 11.41 -8.75
C ARG A 297 8.77 10.83 -9.88
N THR A 298 7.47 11.09 -9.91
CA THR A 298 6.67 10.83 -11.13
C THR A 298 7.05 11.82 -12.22
N GLU A 299 7.00 11.39 -13.49
CA GLU A 299 7.35 12.24 -14.64
C GLU A 299 6.16 13.03 -15.19
N GLN A 300 4.95 12.57 -14.89
CA GLN A 300 3.70 13.11 -15.40
C GLN A 300 2.79 13.51 -14.24
N GLU A 301 1.67 14.16 -14.57
CA GLU A 301 0.59 14.41 -13.63
C GLU A 301 0.14 13.11 -12.96
N ASN A 302 -0.07 13.16 -11.64
CA ASN A 302 -0.62 12.04 -10.87
C ASN A 302 -2.12 11.84 -11.15
N ASP A 303 -2.71 10.74 -10.69
CA ASP A 303 -4.11 10.42 -11.01
C ASP A 303 -5.10 11.48 -10.50
N PHE A 304 -4.82 12.13 -9.35
CA PHE A 304 -5.64 13.21 -8.81
C PHE A 304 -5.58 14.50 -9.63
N GLN A 305 -4.43 14.80 -10.24
CA GLN A 305 -4.25 15.93 -11.15
C GLN A 305 -4.94 15.67 -12.49
N ARG A 306 -4.81 14.43 -13.01
CA ARG A 306 -5.39 14.02 -14.30
C ARG A 306 -6.91 14.01 -14.26
N GLY A 307 -7.53 13.71 -13.11
CA GLY A 307 -8.98 13.65 -12.97
C GLY A 307 -9.63 12.65 -13.94
N ALA A 308 -8.97 11.51 -14.17
CA ALA A 308 -9.29 10.59 -15.24
C ALA A 308 -9.70 9.20 -14.72
N VAL A 309 -10.10 8.34 -15.64
CA VAL A 309 -10.38 6.93 -15.38
C VAL A 309 -9.23 6.07 -15.89
N PHE A 310 -8.89 5.03 -15.14
CA PHE A 310 -7.99 3.95 -15.57
C PHE A 310 -8.72 2.62 -15.47
N GLU A 311 -8.47 1.71 -16.41
CA GLU A 311 -9.14 0.41 -16.43
C GLU A 311 -8.13 -0.74 -16.40
N TYR A 312 -8.39 -1.73 -15.56
CA TYR A 312 -7.73 -3.04 -15.63
C TYR A 312 -8.69 -4.11 -16.14
N PRO A 313 -8.26 -4.99 -17.05
CA PRO A 313 -9.13 -6.04 -17.58
C PRO A 313 -9.38 -7.15 -16.55
N GLY A 314 -10.64 -7.57 -16.43
CA GLY A 314 -11.03 -8.84 -15.83
C GLY A 314 -11.02 -9.99 -16.87
N ASP A 315 -11.51 -11.15 -16.47
CA ASP A 315 -11.80 -12.29 -17.35
C ASP A 315 -13.10 -12.07 -18.14
N ASP A 316 -14.12 -11.47 -17.52
CA ASP A 316 -15.45 -11.24 -18.12
C ASP A 316 -15.98 -9.81 -17.90
N GLY A 317 -15.07 -8.85 -17.75
CA GLY A 317 -15.40 -7.46 -17.48
C GLY A 317 -14.15 -6.63 -17.21
N ARG A 318 -14.27 -5.55 -16.44
CA ARG A 318 -13.16 -4.65 -16.13
C ARG A 318 -13.30 -3.96 -14.78
N PHE A 319 -12.17 -3.64 -14.17
CA PHE A 319 -12.08 -2.79 -13.00
C PHE A 319 -11.86 -1.35 -13.43
N VAL A 320 -12.74 -0.46 -13.01
CA VAL A 320 -12.73 0.97 -13.34
C VAL A 320 -12.25 1.73 -12.11
N LEU A 321 -11.11 2.39 -12.24
CA LEU A 321 -10.50 3.27 -11.25
C LEU A 321 -10.81 4.70 -11.64
N SER A 322 -11.60 5.41 -10.85
CA SER A 322 -11.97 6.81 -11.14
C SER A 322 -11.29 7.76 -10.18
N PHE A 323 -10.67 8.81 -10.72
CA PHE A 323 -10.10 9.93 -9.98
C PHE A 323 -10.73 11.28 -10.37
N GLN A 324 -11.87 11.26 -11.06
CA GLN A 324 -12.61 12.47 -11.46
C GLN A 324 -13.04 13.31 -10.25
N ASP A 325 -13.36 12.64 -9.15
CA ASP A 325 -13.70 13.22 -7.85
C ASP A 325 -12.93 12.45 -6.76
N TYR A 326 -13.58 12.13 -5.64
CA TYR A 326 -13.06 11.18 -4.66
C TYR A 326 -12.69 9.85 -5.34
N PRO A 327 -11.53 9.24 -5.02
CA PRO A 327 -11.07 8.05 -5.72
C PRO A 327 -11.98 6.83 -5.46
N THR A 328 -12.43 6.16 -6.53
CA THR A 328 -13.26 4.95 -6.44
C THR A 328 -12.73 3.80 -7.30
N VAL A 329 -13.11 2.57 -6.92
CA VAL A 329 -12.90 1.37 -7.74
C VAL A 329 -14.18 0.56 -7.87
N ASP A 330 -14.58 0.27 -9.10
CA ASP A 330 -15.79 -0.50 -9.40
C ASP A 330 -15.52 -1.62 -10.41
N TYR A 331 -16.25 -2.72 -10.30
CA TYR A 331 -16.24 -3.77 -11.33
C TYR A 331 -17.42 -3.57 -12.28
N VAL A 332 -17.14 -3.49 -13.57
CA VAL A 332 -18.14 -3.40 -14.63
C VAL A 332 -18.12 -4.69 -15.43
N ALA A 333 -19.20 -5.47 -15.32
CA ALA A 333 -19.39 -6.69 -16.10
C ALA A 333 -19.46 -6.38 -17.62
N GLY A 334 -18.93 -7.32 -18.42
CA GLY A 334 -18.85 -7.23 -19.88
C GLY A 334 -20.13 -7.56 -20.63
#